data_AF-A0A1X7LUP1-F1
#
_entry.id   AF-A0A1X7LUP1-F1
#
_cell.length_a   1.000
_cell.length_b   1.000
_cell.length_c   1.000
_cell.angle_alpha   90.00
_cell.angle_beta   90.00
_cell.angle_gamma   90.00
#
_symmetry.space_group_name_H-M   'P 1'
#
loop_
_entity.id
_entity.type
_entity.pdbx_description
1 polymer ?
#
loop_
_entity_poly.entity_id
_entity_poly.type
_entity_poly.pdbx_seq_one_letter_code
_entity_poly.pdbx_strand_id
1 'polypeptide(L)'
;MNKEIHPLKQAYYDIEIPKELAQAVQSGMERGRIQRKRMRTIKRWTTRIGVSTAVLFILLTLTVNTMPAFASSLKSIPGIGKLVQVLQFHNGSASGGSLQGAANIRHIQLEKEGAQESVILHFSEGSKPQKTASLFHVKISSYPSMMTFSMDARRFTAIDELKMLEQSQYIEDAYQIISMDDSLIRFNVVFNEAVKYEIKEYEEPAQVVITLQPMSTADLTQKPSMYSLRTVSAPYGESQGLFEEVLSDREGKRILKDEEGMFLVEAGLFHTRAEAEKSLQDIEEQLGMAKQFVIEERAFSQVPATIMASEN
;
A
#
# COMPACT_ATOMS: atom_id res chain seq x y z
N MET A 1 10.91 31.05 38.46
CA MET A 1 10.22 29.87 37.89
C MET A 1 8.72 30.10 38.04
N ASN A 2 7.98 29.95 36.95
CA ASN A 2 6.77 30.70 36.62
C ASN A 2 5.54 30.32 37.49
N LYS A 3 5.04 31.25 38.31
CA LYS A 3 3.91 31.04 39.24
C LYS A 3 2.54 30.93 38.54
N GLU A 4 2.49 31.12 37.22
CA GLU A 4 1.25 31.11 36.44
C GLU A 4 0.82 29.72 35.93
N ILE A 5 1.70 28.70 35.96
CA ILE A 5 1.37 27.35 35.44
C ILE A 5 0.49 26.56 36.43
N HIS A 6 0.62 26.84 37.73
CA HIS A 6 -0.11 26.14 38.77
C HIS A 6 -1.65 26.30 38.68
N PRO A 7 -2.18 27.53 38.53
CA PRO A 7 -3.63 27.73 38.39
C PRO A 7 -4.18 27.15 37.08
N LEU A 8 -3.41 27.19 35.99
CA LEU A 8 -3.81 26.58 34.71
C LEU A 8 -3.88 25.04 34.78
N LYS A 9 -2.95 24.41 35.52
CA LYS A 9 -3.01 22.97 35.80
C LYS A 9 -4.24 22.61 36.62
N GLN A 10 -4.56 23.38 37.66
CA GLN A 10 -5.77 23.13 38.44
C GLN A 10 -7.03 23.28 37.60
N ALA A 11 -7.14 24.34 36.78
CA ALA A 11 -8.26 24.52 35.86
C ALA A 11 -8.40 23.38 34.84
N TYR A 12 -7.29 22.75 34.42
CA TYR A 12 -7.32 21.56 33.56
C TYR A 12 -7.81 20.30 34.27
N TYR A 13 -7.40 20.10 35.54
CA TYR A 13 -7.83 18.94 36.34
C TYR A 13 -9.26 19.07 36.87
N ASP A 14 -9.76 20.31 37.00
CA ASP A 14 -11.12 20.61 37.47
C ASP A 14 -12.16 20.66 36.33
N ILE A 15 -11.80 20.26 35.10
CA ILE A 15 -12.78 20.09 34.02
C ILE A 15 -13.67 18.89 34.37
N GLU A 16 -14.91 19.17 34.76
CA GLU A 16 -15.91 18.13 35.00
C GLU A 16 -16.22 17.39 33.70
N ILE A 17 -15.98 16.08 33.71
CA ILE A 17 -16.31 15.20 32.59
C ILE A 17 -17.85 15.22 32.41
N PRO A 18 -18.39 15.63 31.24
CA PRO A 18 -19.83 15.66 31.01
C PRO A 18 -20.46 14.28 31.22
N LYS A 19 -21.60 14.20 31.90
CA LYS A 19 -22.29 12.92 32.18
C LYS A 19 -22.69 12.15 30.92
N GLU A 20 -22.84 12.87 29.80
CA GLU A 20 -23.16 12.34 28.47
C GLU A 20 -21.96 11.63 27.81
N LEU A 21 -20.73 11.91 28.25
CA LEU A 21 -19.52 11.33 27.70
C LEU A 21 -19.44 9.82 27.97
N ALA A 22 -19.91 9.38 29.13
CA ALA A 22 -19.99 7.96 29.46
C ALA A 22 -20.96 7.22 28.52
N GLN A 23 -22.08 7.85 28.14
CA GLN A 23 -23.02 7.28 27.18
C GLN A 23 -22.45 7.27 25.76
N ALA A 24 -21.71 8.30 25.34
CA ALA A 24 -21.05 8.34 24.05
C ALA A 24 -19.96 7.25 23.94
N VAL A 25 -19.14 7.09 25.00
CA VAL A 25 -18.12 6.03 25.09
C VAL A 25 -18.77 4.65 25.10
N GLN A 26 -19.82 4.45 25.91
CA GLN A 26 -20.53 3.18 25.98
C GLN A 26 -21.22 2.84 24.65
N SER A 27 -21.85 3.82 24.00
CA SER A 27 -22.46 3.66 22.68
C SER A 27 -21.42 3.36 21.60
N GLY A 28 -20.26 4.03 21.65
CA GLY A 28 -19.13 3.74 20.76
C GLY A 28 -18.56 2.33 20.99
N MET A 29 -18.42 1.91 22.24
CA MET A 29 -17.97 0.57 22.63
C MET A 29 -18.98 -0.52 22.27
N GLU A 30 -20.28 -0.26 22.41
CA GLU A 30 -21.35 -1.18 22.03
C GLU A 30 -21.47 -1.32 20.52
N ARG A 31 -21.42 -0.21 19.76
CA ARG A 31 -21.32 -0.24 18.30
C ARG A 31 -20.10 -1.03 17.84
N GLY A 32 -18.93 -0.76 18.43
CA GLY A 32 -17.70 -1.50 18.13
C GLY A 32 -17.70 -2.96 18.59
N ARG A 33 -18.49 -3.34 19.61
CA ARG A 33 -18.67 -4.73 20.05
C ARG A 33 -19.66 -5.49 19.17
N ILE A 34 -20.75 -4.84 18.73
CA ILE A 34 -21.76 -5.42 17.84
C ILE A 34 -21.14 -5.66 16.46
N GLN A 35 -20.37 -4.70 15.94
CA GLN A 35 -19.63 -4.83 14.69
C GLN A 35 -18.59 -5.96 14.79
N ARG A 36 -17.78 -6.02 15.86
CA ARG A 36 -16.83 -7.12 16.10
C ARG A 36 -17.51 -8.48 16.29
N LYS A 37 -18.70 -8.55 16.89
CA LYS A 37 -19.47 -9.80 17.02
C LYS A 37 -20.03 -10.26 15.67
N ARG A 38 -20.55 -9.35 14.83
CA ARG A 38 -20.95 -9.69 13.45
C ARG A 38 -19.77 -10.23 12.65
N MET A 39 -18.62 -9.55 12.66
CA MET A 39 -17.40 -9.98 11.98
C MET A 39 -16.90 -11.35 12.46
N ARG A 40 -16.93 -11.64 13.77
CA ARG A 40 -16.56 -12.95 14.32
C ARG A 40 -17.50 -14.10 13.94
N THR A 41 -18.80 -13.81 13.74
CA THR A 41 -19.78 -14.82 13.33
C THR A 41 -19.62 -15.16 11.84
N ILE A 42 -19.36 -14.14 11.01
CA ILE A 42 -19.05 -14.27 9.58
C ILE A 42 -17.79 -15.14 9.38
N LYS A 43 -16.73 -14.91 10.17
CA LYS A 43 -15.49 -15.70 10.17
C LYS A 43 -15.68 -17.21 10.40
N ARG A 44 -16.77 -17.63 11.06
CA ARG A 44 -17.08 -19.07 11.25
C ARG A 44 -17.78 -19.70 10.05
N TRP A 45 -18.42 -18.90 9.20
CA TRP A 45 -19.17 -19.37 8.03
C TRP A 45 -18.34 -19.30 6.74
N THR A 46 -17.34 -18.42 6.67
CA THR A 46 -16.38 -18.29 5.54
C THR A 46 -15.47 -19.49 5.33
N THR A 47 -15.38 -20.43 6.27
CA THR A 47 -14.64 -21.69 6.06
C THR A 47 -15.39 -22.71 5.20
N ARG A 48 -16.64 -22.45 4.79
CA ARG A 48 -17.48 -23.46 4.12
C ARG A 48 -18.07 -23.09 2.76
N ILE A 49 -17.94 -21.86 2.26
CA ILE A 49 -18.52 -21.50 0.95
C ILE A 49 -17.57 -20.57 0.19
N GLY A 50 -17.12 -21.07 -0.97
CA GLY A 50 -16.61 -20.26 -2.08
C GLY A 50 -15.23 -19.65 -1.92
N VAL A 51 -14.18 -20.43 -2.13
CA VAL A 51 -12.91 -19.88 -2.64
C VAL A 51 -13.20 -19.34 -4.04
N SER A 52 -13.70 -18.10 -4.16
CA SER A 52 -13.53 -17.36 -5.40
C SER A 52 -12.03 -17.14 -5.50
N THR A 53 -11.40 -17.89 -6.41
CA THR A 53 -9.99 -17.77 -6.75
C THR A 53 -9.73 -16.34 -7.21
N ALA A 54 -9.39 -15.44 -6.29
CA ALA A 54 -8.60 -14.28 -6.60
C ALA A 54 -7.26 -14.84 -7.07
N VAL A 55 -7.10 -14.93 -8.39
CA VAL A 55 -5.92 -15.52 -9.00
C VAL A 55 -4.71 -14.77 -8.48
N LEU A 56 -3.77 -15.53 -7.90
CA LEU A 56 -2.40 -15.06 -7.62
C LEU A 56 -1.96 -14.25 -8.83
N PHE A 57 -1.45 -13.04 -8.60
CA PHE A 57 -0.80 -12.19 -9.58
C PHE A 57 0.43 -12.90 -10.18
N ILE A 58 0.18 -13.92 -10.99
CA ILE A 58 1.16 -14.61 -11.80
C ILE A 58 1.04 -13.91 -13.14
N LEU A 59 2.01 -13.07 -13.44
CA LEU A 59 2.82 -13.20 -14.65
C LEU A 59 3.99 -12.21 -14.54
N LEU A 60 5.22 -12.78 -14.62
CA LEU A 60 6.54 -12.15 -14.54
C LEU A 60 6.85 -11.55 -13.16
N THR A 61 7.61 -12.22 -12.29
CA THR A 61 9.06 -12.35 -12.47
C THR A 61 9.63 -13.62 -11.85
N LEU A 62 9.99 -14.59 -12.69
CA LEU A 62 11.17 -15.41 -12.40
C LEU A 62 12.39 -14.65 -12.92
N THR A 63 12.68 -13.46 -12.39
CA THR A 63 14.04 -12.92 -12.53
C THR A 63 14.83 -13.52 -11.40
N VAL A 64 15.24 -14.77 -11.63
CA VAL A 64 16.31 -15.39 -10.86
C VAL A 64 17.50 -14.44 -10.94
N ASN A 65 17.79 -13.86 -9.78
CA ASN A 65 19.12 -13.53 -9.30
C ASN A 65 20.04 -12.80 -10.28
N THR A 66 20.15 -11.48 -10.07
CA THR A 66 21.12 -10.57 -10.71
C THR A 66 21.01 -10.50 -12.22
N MET A 67 20.35 -9.47 -12.76
CA MET A 67 20.48 -9.23 -14.20
C MET A 67 21.89 -8.66 -14.46
N PRO A 68 22.70 -9.25 -15.36
CA PRO A 68 24.00 -8.70 -15.73
C PRO A 68 23.91 -7.24 -16.20
N ALA A 69 22.77 -6.85 -16.76
CA ALA A 69 22.43 -5.49 -17.16
C ALA A 69 22.45 -4.46 -15.99
N PHE A 70 22.33 -4.90 -14.74
CA PHE A 70 22.32 -4.04 -13.54
C PHE A 70 23.62 -4.13 -12.72
N ALA A 71 24.60 -4.94 -13.12
CA ALA A 71 25.85 -5.10 -12.38
C ALA A 71 26.78 -3.88 -12.48
N SER A 72 26.66 -3.08 -13.54
CA SER A 72 27.50 -1.90 -13.80
C SER A 72 27.02 -0.61 -13.13
N SER A 73 25.72 -0.48 -12.88
CA SER A 73 25.06 0.79 -12.53
C SER A 73 25.17 1.21 -11.06
N LEU A 74 25.78 0.38 -10.22
CA LEU A 74 25.96 0.70 -8.80
C LEU A 74 27.27 1.40 -8.52
N LYS A 75 28.23 1.34 -9.45
CA LYS A 75 29.49 2.07 -9.33
C LYS A 75 29.31 3.59 -9.51
N SER A 76 28.17 4.03 -10.06
CA SER A 76 27.89 5.44 -10.38
C SER A 76 27.12 6.18 -9.29
N ILE A 77 26.41 5.51 -8.38
CA ILE A 77 25.57 6.16 -7.35
C ILE A 77 26.45 6.59 -6.16
N PRO A 78 26.69 7.90 -5.94
CA PRO A 78 27.50 8.36 -4.82
C PRO A 78 26.80 8.09 -3.49
N GLY A 79 27.55 7.63 -2.48
CA GLY A 79 27.01 7.38 -1.14
C GLY A 79 26.16 6.12 -1.03
N ILE A 80 26.25 5.20 -2.00
CA ILE A 80 25.68 3.86 -1.89
C ILE A 80 26.41 3.05 -0.81
N GLY A 81 25.66 2.33 0.03
CA GLY A 81 26.22 1.49 1.08
C GLY A 81 26.87 0.19 0.57
N LYS A 82 27.14 -0.71 1.49
CA LYS A 82 27.55 -2.10 1.21
C LYS A 82 26.32 -2.95 0.87
N LEU A 83 26.39 -3.69 -0.24
CA LEU A 83 25.31 -4.58 -0.65
C LEU A 83 25.08 -5.68 0.40
N VAL A 84 23.85 -5.77 0.90
CA VAL A 84 23.39 -6.85 1.78
C VAL A 84 22.82 -7.99 0.93
N GLN A 85 21.85 -7.67 0.08
CA GLN A 85 21.18 -8.66 -0.75
C GLN A 85 20.49 -8.07 -1.97
N VAL A 86 20.24 -8.94 -2.96
CA VAL A 86 19.33 -8.72 -4.07
C VAL A 86 18.04 -9.48 -3.75
N LEU A 87 16.92 -8.76 -3.69
CA LEU A 87 15.64 -9.35 -3.30
C LEU A 87 15.18 -10.39 -4.32
N GLN A 88 14.82 -11.57 -3.81
CA GLN A 88 14.24 -12.65 -4.62
C GLN A 88 12.72 -12.62 -4.48
N PHE A 89 12.03 -12.49 -5.61
CA PHE A 89 10.58 -12.46 -5.64
C PHE A 89 10.00 -13.86 -5.75
N HIS A 90 9.10 -14.19 -4.81
CA HIS A 90 8.31 -15.40 -4.82
C HIS A 90 6.84 -15.01 -4.89
N ASN A 91 6.13 -15.47 -5.92
CA ASN A 91 4.71 -15.16 -6.15
C ASN A 91 4.42 -13.64 -6.14
N GLY A 92 5.29 -12.85 -6.78
CA GLY A 92 5.13 -11.40 -6.89
C GLY A 92 5.40 -10.63 -5.58
N SER A 93 5.98 -11.27 -4.57
CA SER A 93 6.33 -10.61 -3.30
C SER A 93 7.75 -10.92 -2.86
N ALA A 94 8.38 -9.98 -2.17
CA ALA A 94 9.71 -10.13 -1.58
C ALA A 94 9.81 -9.33 -0.28
N SER A 95 10.71 -9.72 0.62
CA SER A 95 10.97 -9.01 1.87
C SER A 95 12.47 -8.82 2.08
N GLY A 96 12.83 -7.80 2.84
CA GLY A 96 14.19 -7.52 3.29
C GLY A 96 14.20 -6.75 4.60
N GLY A 97 15.39 -6.32 5.03
CA GLY A 97 15.57 -5.60 6.29
C GLY A 97 15.44 -6.46 7.54
N SER A 98 15.43 -5.80 8.69
CA SER A 98 15.38 -6.45 10.00
C SER A 98 14.41 -5.75 10.96
N LEU A 99 13.92 -6.49 11.96
CA LEU A 99 12.98 -6.00 13.00
C LEU A 99 13.61 -4.99 13.99
N GLN A 100 14.83 -4.51 13.75
CA GLN A 100 15.42 -3.47 14.59
C GLN A 100 14.62 -2.17 14.35
N GLY A 101 13.78 -1.83 15.33
CA GLY A 101 12.68 -0.88 15.18
C GLY A 101 13.08 0.59 15.07
N ALA A 102 12.12 1.37 14.56
CA ALA A 102 12.08 2.82 14.33
C ALA A 102 12.92 3.35 13.16
N ALA A 103 12.71 2.81 11.95
CA ALA A 103 13.06 3.51 10.72
C ALA A 103 12.19 4.76 10.52
N ASN A 104 12.86 5.82 10.08
CA ASN A 104 12.27 6.89 9.32
C ASN A 104 12.72 6.77 7.87
N ILE A 105 11.79 6.77 6.91
CA ILE A 105 12.13 6.98 5.50
C ILE A 105 12.41 8.48 5.36
N ARG A 106 13.69 8.83 5.30
CA ARG A 106 14.17 10.21 5.47
C ARG A 106 14.28 10.96 4.17
N HIS A 107 14.66 10.27 3.10
CA HIS A 107 14.87 10.86 1.80
C HIS A 107 14.61 9.82 0.70
N ILE A 108 14.03 10.26 -0.39
CA ILE A 108 13.81 9.53 -1.63
C ILE A 108 14.59 10.27 -2.71
N GLN A 109 15.40 9.52 -3.44
CA GLN A 109 16.22 10.05 -4.51
C GLN A 109 15.90 9.31 -5.80
N LEU A 110 15.82 10.05 -6.91
CA LEU A 110 15.68 9.50 -8.26
C LEU A 110 16.96 9.79 -9.04
N GLU A 111 17.68 8.73 -9.42
CA GLU A 111 18.87 8.79 -10.26
C GLU A 111 18.54 8.28 -11.67
N LYS A 112 19.09 8.95 -12.69
CA LYS A 112 18.84 8.62 -14.10
C LYS A 112 20.16 8.43 -14.84
N GLU A 113 20.37 7.25 -15.41
CA GLU A 113 21.54 6.90 -16.21
C GLU A 113 21.11 6.27 -17.53
N GLY A 114 20.95 7.11 -18.57
CA GLY A 114 20.47 6.66 -19.88
C GLY A 114 19.02 6.15 -19.81
N ALA A 115 18.81 4.91 -20.25
CA ALA A 115 17.51 4.24 -20.17
C ALA A 115 17.24 3.59 -18.80
N GLN A 116 18.20 3.65 -17.87
CA GLN A 116 18.02 3.09 -16.55
C GLN A 116 17.70 4.20 -15.55
N GLU A 117 16.77 3.92 -14.63
CA GLU A 117 16.48 4.82 -13.51
C GLU A 117 16.53 4.06 -12.19
N SER A 118 16.95 4.72 -11.12
CA SER A 118 17.04 4.14 -9.79
C SER A 118 16.32 5.03 -8.77
N VAL A 119 15.35 4.46 -8.06
CA VAL A 119 14.72 5.07 -6.89
C VAL A 119 15.41 4.54 -5.64
N ILE A 120 15.91 5.44 -4.80
CA ILE A 120 16.71 5.11 -3.62
C ILE A 120 15.97 5.63 -2.39
N LEU A 121 15.61 4.71 -1.51
CA LEU A 121 15.02 5.01 -0.20
C LEU A 121 16.15 5.06 0.83
N HIS A 122 16.34 6.21 1.46
CA HIS A 122 17.33 6.40 2.51
C HIS A 122 16.67 6.38 3.89
N PHE A 123 17.27 5.64 4.82
CA PHE A 123 16.72 5.46 6.16
C PHE A 123 17.56 6.17 7.21
N SER A 124 16.88 6.63 8.27
CA SER A 124 17.52 7.26 9.41
C SER A 124 16.90 6.84 10.73
N GLU A 125 17.73 6.82 11.77
CA GLU A 125 17.30 6.80 13.16
C GLU A 125 17.58 8.19 13.77
N GLY A 126 16.52 8.96 14.02
CA GLY A 126 16.65 10.37 14.41
C GLY A 126 17.32 11.21 13.31
N SER A 127 18.47 11.81 13.62
CA SER A 127 19.25 12.62 12.67
C SER A 127 20.38 11.86 11.96
N LYS A 128 20.62 10.60 12.33
CA LYS A 128 21.74 9.81 11.82
C LYS A 128 21.28 8.81 10.76
N PRO A 129 22.08 8.57 9.70
CA PRO A 129 21.83 7.47 8.79
C PRO A 129 21.75 6.15 9.56
N GLN A 130 20.72 5.37 9.27
CA GLN A 130 20.57 4.04 9.85
C GLN A 130 21.60 3.10 9.21
N LYS A 131 22.02 2.05 9.92
CA LYS A 131 22.99 1.10 9.38
C LYS A 131 22.35 0.02 8.52
N THR A 132 21.26 -0.58 8.97
CA THR A 132 20.54 -1.65 8.27
C THR A 132 19.13 -1.19 7.94
N ALA A 133 18.51 -1.67 6.87
CA ALA A 133 17.11 -1.32 6.58
C ALA A 133 16.17 -1.95 7.63
N SER A 134 15.09 -1.24 7.99
CA SER A 134 14.01 -1.85 8.78
C SER A 134 13.23 -2.84 7.93
N LEU A 135 12.55 -3.78 8.59
CA LEU A 135 11.79 -4.83 7.91
C LEU A 135 10.84 -4.21 6.88
N PHE A 136 10.93 -4.68 5.64
CA PHE A 136 10.06 -4.25 4.57
C PHE A 136 9.59 -5.42 3.72
N HIS A 137 8.44 -5.22 3.11
CA HIS A 137 7.81 -6.13 2.17
C HIS A 137 7.44 -5.34 0.92
N VAL A 138 7.70 -5.92 -0.24
CA VAL A 138 7.32 -5.36 -1.54
C VAL A 138 6.39 -6.36 -2.22
N LYS A 139 5.22 -5.88 -2.64
CA LYS A 139 4.27 -6.65 -3.44
C LYS A 139 4.11 -6.01 -4.79
N ILE A 140 4.14 -6.82 -5.84
CA ILE A 140 3.84 -6.38 -7.20
C ILE A 140 2.43 -6.82 -7.56
N SER A 141 1.74 -5.95 -8.27
CA SER A 141 0.43 -6.25 -8.83
C SER A 141 0.25 -5.64 -10.20
N SER A 142 -0.76 -6.14 -10.90
CA SER A 142 -1.21 -5.61 -12.19
C SER A 142 -2.62 -5.02 -12.05
N TYR A 143 -3.04 -4.24 -13.05
CA TYR A 143 -4.35 -3.55 -13.07
C TYR A 143 -4.57 -2.60 -11.85
N PRO A 144 -3.71 -1.59 -11.63
CA PRO A 144 -2.61 -1.12 -12.51
C PRO A 144 -1.27 -1.82 -12.25
N SER A 145 -0.28 -1.60 -13.13
CA SER A 145 1.10 -2.06 -12.93
C SER A 145 1.73 -1.29 -11.76
N MET A 146 2.01 -1.95 -10.64
CA MET A 146 2.48 -1.24 -9.44
C MET A 146 3.29 -2.10 -8.47
N MET A 147 4.10 -1.42 -7.66
CA MET A 147 4.72 -1.95 -6.45
C MET A 147 4.11 -1.30 -5.21
N THR A 148 3.63 -2.11 -4.27
CA THR A 148 3.29 -1.67 -2.92
C THR A 148 4.44 -2.00 -1.97
N PHE A 149 4.98 -0.97 -1.33
CA PHE A 149 5.93 -1.10 -0.24
C PHE A 149 5.20 -1.04 1.09
N SER A 150 5.55 -1.95 1.99
CA SER A 150 5.07 -2.02 3.37
C SER A 150 6.29 -2.11 4.28
N MET A 151 6.50 -1.11 5.13
CA MET A 151 7.76 -0.95 5.86
C MET A 151 7.46 -0.74 7.34
N ASP A 152 8.14 -1.51 8.19
CA ASP A 152 8.12 -1.32 9.65
C ASP A 152 8.89 -0.05 9.99
N ALA A 153 8.15 1.05 10.07
CA ALA A 153 8.66 2.40 10.20
C ALA A 153 7.60 3.28 10.85
N ARG A 154 8.04 4.16 11.75
CA ARG A 154 7.14 5.06 12.51
C ARG A 154 7.00 6.44 11.88
N ARG A 155 7.89 6.80 10.95
CA ARG A 155 7.93 8.12 10.33
C ARG A 155 8.26 8.04 8.85
N PHE A 156 7.56 8.85 8.07
CA PHE A 156 7.82 9.02 6.64
C PHE A 156 8.05 10.50 6.36
N THR A 157 9.20 11.03 6.75
CA THR A 157 9.51 12.45 6.54
C THR A 157 9.61 12.79 5.04
N ALA A 158 10.03 11.84 4.21
CA ALA A 158 10.13 12.01 2.76
C ALA A 158 8.83 11.81 1.99
N ILE A 159 7.66 11.83 2.64
CA ILE A 159 6.38 11.55 1.96
C ILE A 159 6.14 12.50 0.77
N ASP A 160 6.45 13.79 0.91
CA ASP A 160 6.27 14.79 -0.14
C ASP A 160 7.23 14.55 -1.34
N GLU A 161 8.33 13.85 -1.10
CA GLU A 161 9.30 13.48 -2.14
C GLU A 161 8.78 12.36 -3.03
N LEU A 162 7.73 11.61 -2.65
CA LEU A 162 7.10 10.64 -3.56
C LEU A 162 6.63 11.29 -4.85
N LYS A 163 6.11 12.52 -4.78
CA LYS A 163 5.63 13.25 -5.96
C LYS A 163 6.74 13.53 -6.98
N MET A 164 8.00 13.63 -6.54
CA MET A 164 9.12 13.86 -7.47
C MET A 164 9.36 12.64 -8.38
N LEU A 165 8.86 11.46 -8.01
CA LEU A 165 9.01 10.25 -8.82
C LEU A 165 8.23 10.30 -10.13
N GLU A 166 7.21 11.17 -10.26
CA GLU A 166 6.52 11.47 -11.52
C GLU A 166 7.48 12.04 -12.60
N GLN A 167 8.68 12.49 -12.22
CA GLN A 167 9.70 12.91 -13.17
C GLN A 167 10.33 11.70 -13.88
N SER A 168 10.19 10.48 -13.36
CA SER A 168 10.65 9.23 -13.98
C SER A 168 9.99 9.01 -15.33
N GLN A 169 10.71 8.42 -16.28
CA GLN A 169 10.09 7.98 -17.54
C GLN A 169 9.23 6.71 -17.38
N TYR A 170 9.26 6.07 -16.20
CA TYR A 170 8.62 4.77 -15.91
C TYR A 170 7.52 4.84 -14.86
N ILE A 171 7.58 5.83 -13.96
CA ILE A 171 6.64 5.95 -12.85
C ILE A 171 5.58 6.97 -13.24
N GLU A 172 4.33 6.51 -13.28
CA GLU A 172 3.15 7.36 -13.50
C GLU A 172 2.82 8.15 -12.24
N ASP A 173 2.96 7.51 -11.06
CA ASP A 173 2.53 8.09 -9.79
C ASP A 173 3.18 7.37 -8.61
N ALA A 174 3.33 8.05 -7.48
CA ALA A 174 3.69 7.44 -6.22
C ALA A 174 3.00 8.14 -5.05
N TYR A 175 2.35 7.35 -4.19
CA TYR A 175 1.52 7.90 -3.12
C TYR A 175 1.49 6.99 -1.89
N GLN A 176 1.38 7.62 -0.72
CA GLN A 176 1.14 6.90 0.53
C GLN A 176 -0.28 6.30 0.53
N ILE A 177 -0.42 5.11 1.11
CA ILE A 177 -1.73 4.55 1.46
C ILE A 177 -1.87 4.54 2.99
N ILE A 178 -3.08 4.84 3.47
CA ILE A 178 -3.34 4.88 4.91
C ILE A 178 -3.06 3.51 5.53
N SER A 179 -2.53 3.50 6.75
CA SER A 179 -2.35 2.30 7.56
C SER A 179 -2.97 2.55 8.94
N MET A 180 -3.69 1.55 9.47
CA MET A 180 -4.20 1.60 10.85
C MET A 180 -3.14 1.12 11.87
N ASP A 181 -2.04 0.57 11.39
CA ASP A 181 -0.87 0.23 12.21
C ASP A 181 0.08 1.44 12.24
N ASP A 182 0.34 1.95 13.44
CA ASP A 182 1.13 3.15 13.71
C ASP A 182 2.64 2.97 13.48
N SER A 183 3.06 1.73 13.27
CA SER A 183 4.44 1.34 12.97
C SER A 183 4.58 0.80 11.55
N LEU A 184 3.55 0.93 10.72
CA LEU A 184 3.57 0.46 9.32
C LEU A 184 3.35 1.63 8.35
N ILE A 185 4.38 1.93 7.59
CA ILE A 185 4.28 2.85 6.46
C ILE A 185 4.06 2.06 5.18
N ARG A 186 3.07 2.48 4.39
CA ARG A 186 2.79 1.90 3.10
C ARG A 186 2.68 2.95 2.01
N PHE A 187 3.20 2.65 0.84
CA PHE A 187 3.04 3.49 -0.34
C PHE A 187 3.05 2.64 -1.61
N ASN A 188 2.39 3.14 -2.64
CA ASN A 188 2.38 2.56 -3.97
C ASN A 188 3.31 3.36 -4.89
N VAL A 189 3.99 2.66 -5.79
CA VAL A 189 4.64 3.21 -6.98
C VAL A 189 3.94 2.59 -8.18
N VAL A 190 3.24 3.41 -8.96
CA VAL A 190 2.47 3.02 -10.14
C VAL A 190 3.33 3.28 -11.38
N PHE A 191 3.41 2.29 -12.26
CA PHE A 191 4.19 2.38 -13.48
C PHE A 191 3.30 2.64 -14.68
N ASN A 192 3.75 3.50 -15.59
CA ASN A 192 3.05 3.81 -16.83
C ASN A 192 3.00 2.62 -17.80
N GLU A 193 3.94 1.69 -17.68
CA GLU A 193 3.97 0.43 -18.41
C GLU A 193 4.60 -0.70 -17.58
N ALA A 194 4.70 -1.91 -18.15
CA ALA A 194 5.44 -2.96 -17.48
C ALA A 194 6.94 -2.69 -17.60
N VAL A 195 7.65 -2.75 -16.47
CA VAL A 195 9.09 -2.46 -16.40
C VAL A 195 9.86 -3.67 -15.92
N LYS A 196 11.10 -3.80 -16.38
CA LYS A 196 12.07 -4.69 -15.72
C LYS A 196 12.55 -3.99 -14.47
N TYR A 197 12.67 -4.74 -13.38
CA TYR A 197 13.11 -4.17 -12.12
C TYR A 197 14.07 -5.09 -11.37
N GLU A 198 14.85 -4.49 -10.48
CA GLU A 198 15.66 -5.17 -9.48
C GLU A 198 15.64 -4.36 -8.18
N ILE A 199 15.44 -5.03 -7.05
CA ILE A 199 15.47 -4.38 -5.73
C ILE A 199 16.66 -4.91 -4.94
N LYS A 200 17.46 -3.99 -4.41
CA LYS A 200 18.65 -4.28 -3.61
C LYS A 200 18.56 -3.60 -2.25
N GLU A 201 19.03 -4.31 -1.24
CA GLU A 201 19.20 -3.78 0.11
C GLU A 201 20.69 -3.51 0.36
N TYR A 202 20.97 -2.35 0.94
CA TYR A 202 22.32 -1.93 1.34
C TYR A 202 22.36 -1.58 2.82
N GLU A 203 23.55 -1.73 3.40
CA GLU A 203 23.88 -1.33 4.76
C GLU A 203 25.03 -0.32 4.78
N GLU A 204 25.08 0.49 5.85
CA GLU A 204 26.14 1.47 6.08
C GLU A 204 26.37 2.47 4.91
N PRO A 205 25.37 3.32 4.56
CA PRO A 205 24.08 3.48 5.24
C PRO A 205 22.98 2.58 4.67
N ALA A 206 21.93 2.39 5.48
CA ALA A 206 20.73 1.65 5.13
C ALA A 206 20.03 2.28 3.94
N GLN A 207 19.91 1.51 2.85
CA GLN A 207 19.22 1.93 1.64
C GLN A 207 18.46 0.76 1.00
N VAL A 208 17.32 1.09 0.38
CA VAL A 208 16.60 0.18 -0.52
C VAL A 208 16.60 0.83 -1.89
N VAL A 209 17.14 0.14 -2.88
CA VAL A 209 17.36 0.67 -4.23
C VAL A 209 16.52 -0.12 -5.21
N ILE A 210 15.61 0.56 -5.87
CA ILE A 210 14.72 0.02 -6.90
C ILE A 210 15.28 0.49 -8.23
N THR A 211 15.80 -0.44 -9.02
CA THR A 211 16.33 -0.13 -10.36
C THR A 211 15.31 -0.53 -11.41
N LEU A 212 15.05 0.37 -12.36
CA LEU A 212 14.06 0.23 -13.41
C LEU A 212 14.73 0.28 -14.78
N GLN A 213 14.27 -0.58 -15.69
CA GLN A 213 14.67 -0.64 -17.09
C GLN A 213 13.46 -0.89 -17.99
N PRO A 214 13.54 -0.50 -19.27
CA PRO A 214 12.45 -0.72 -20.19
C PRO A 214 12.24 -2.23 -20.40
N MET A 215 10.98 -2.66 -20.41
CA MET A 215 10.61 -3.98 -20.87
C MET A 215 10.21 -3.89 -22.35
N SER A 216 10.66 -4.84 -23.17
CA SER A 216 10.20 -4.91 -24.56
C SER A 216 8.69 -5.20 -24.56
N THR A 217 7.90 -4.29 -25.14
CA THR A 217 6.44 -4.29 -25.12
C THR A 217 5.78 -5.35 -26.01
N ALA A 218 6.58 -6.16 -26.72
CA ALA A 218 6.11 -7.20 -27.63
C ALA A 218 5.25 -8.30 -26.96
N ASP A 219 5.40 -8.51 -25.64
CA ASP A 219 4.66 -9.53 -24.87
C ASP A 219 3.48 -8.95 -24.04
N LEU A 220 3.24 -7.63 -24.11
CA LEU A 220 2.18 -6.95 -23.34
C LEU A 220 0.88 -6.78 -24.11
N THR A 221 0.93 -6.88 -25.44
CA THR A 221 -0.26 -6.83 -26.30
C THR A 221 -1.05 -8.13 -26.13
N GLN A 222 -2.32 -8.03 -25.71
CA GLN A 222 -3.30 -9.10 -25.45
C GLN A 222 -3.44 -9.58 -23.98
N LYS A 223 -3.30 -8.70 -23.00
CA LYS A 223 -3.82 -8.98 -21.65
C LYS A 223 -5.33 -8.68 -21.58
N PRO A 224 -6.18 -9.60 -21.09
CA PRO A 224 -7.62 -9.39 -21.03
C PRO A 224 -7.97 -8.31 -19.99
N SER A 225 -9.07 -7.60 -20.20
CA SER A 225 -9.68 -6.79 -19.15
C SER A 225 -10.05 -7.67 -17.95
N MET A 226 -10.00 -7.07 -16.76
CA MET A 226 -10.41 -7.68 -15.51
C MET A 226 -11.55 -6.89 -14.88
N TYR A 227 -12.28 -7.48 -13.95
CA TYR A 227 -13.40 -6.86 -13.24
C TYR A 227 -13.00 -6.60 -11.79
N SER A 228 -12.82 -5.33 -11.43
CA SER A 228 -12.50 -4.87 -10.08
C SER A 228 -13.78 -4.68 -9.28
N LEU A 229 -13.92 -5.41 -8.18
CA LEU A 229 -14.94 -5.16 -7.18
C LEU A 229 -14.37 -4.20 -6.14
N ARG A 230 -14.85 -2.95 -6.12
CA ARG A 230 -14.26 -1.87 -5.33
C ARG A 230 -15.31 -0.95 -4.75
N THR A 231 -14.93 -0.14 -3.77
CA THR A 231 -15.75 0.99 -3.34
C THR A 231 -15.79 2.07 -4.42
N VAL A 232 -16.77 2.97 -4.30
CA VAL A 232 -16.71 4.28 -4.96
C VAL A 232 -15.46 5.05 -4.51
N SER A 233 -15.04 6.00 -5.34
CA SER A 233 -13.96 6.93 -5.07
C SER A 233 -14.34 7.90 -3.94
N ALA A 234 -13.40 8.16 -3.04
CA ALA A 234 -13.55 9.08 -1.93
C ALA A 234 -12.21 9.79 -1.66
N PRO A 235 -12.20 10.97 -1.01
CA PRO A 235 -10.95 11.61 -0.61
C PRO A 235 -10.08 10.68 0.23
N TYR A 236 -8.76 10.90 0.21
CA TYR A 236 -7.83 10.20 1.09
C TYR A 236 -8.21 10.41 2.56
N GLY A 237 -8.39 9.33 3.32
CA GLY A 237 -8.70 9.43 4.74
C GLY A 237 -8.98 8.11 5.44
N GLU A 238 -9.65 8.19 6.59
CA GLU A 238 -9.93 7.04 7.44
C GLU A 238 -10.88 6.01 6.80
N SER A 239 -11.71 6.45 5.84
CA SER A 239 -12.65 5.56 5.15
C SER A 239 -11.95 4.38 4.49
N GLN A 240 -10.79 4.58 3.88
CA GLN A 240 -10.05 3.50 3.23
C GLN A 240 -9.55 2.48 4.27
N GLY A 241 -9.07 2.95 5.43
CA GLY A 241 -8.66 2.08 6.54
C GLY A 241 -9.83 1.27 7.12
N LEU A 242 -11.00 1.88 7.26
CA LEU A 242 -12.20 1.20 7.75
C LEU A 242 -12.64 0.09 6.81
N PHE A 243 -12.70 0.34 5.50
CA PHE A 243 -13.04 -0.69 4.52
C PHE A 243 -12.00 -1.81 4.48
N GLU A 244 -10.72 -1.49 4.62
CA GLU A 244 -9.66 -2.50 4.68
C GLU A 244 -9.83 -3.42 5.91
N GLU A 245 -10.17 -2.87 7.08
CA GLU A 245 -10.45 -3.66 8.31
C GLU A 245 -11.69 -4.54 8.13
N VAL A 246 -12.75 -3.98 7.56
CA VAL A 246 -13.99 -4.70 7.25
C VAL A 246 -13.73 -5.87 6.28
N LEU A 247 -12.84 -5.67 5.32
CA LEU A 247 -12.41 -6.69 4.34
C LEU A 247 -11.20 -7.50 4.82
N SER A 248 -10.89 -7.49 6.11
CA SER A 248 -9.71 -8.13 6.68
C SER A 248 -9.60 -9.62 6.33
N ASP A 249 -10.72 -10.35 6.29
CA ASP A 249 -10.77 -11.77 5.95
C ASP A 249 -10.70 -12.05 4.43
N ARG A 250 -10.69 -11.02 3.56
CA ARG A 250 -10.55 -11.20 2.10
C ARG A 250 -9.09 -11.08 1.67
N GLU A 251 -8.68 -12.00 0.81
CA GLU A 251 -7.41 -11.92 0.09
C GLU A 251 -7.52 -10.95 -1.10
N GLY A 252 -6.38 -10.51 -1.63
CA GLY A 252 -6.34 -9.67 -2.82
C GLY A 252 -6.81 -8.22 -2.65
N LYS A 253 -7.22 -7.80 -1.44
CA LYS A 253 -7.61 -6.41 -1.19
C LYS A 253 -6.48 -5.41 -1.44
N ARG A 254 -6.84 -4.24 -1.96
CA ARG A 254 -5.91 -3.15 -2.28
C ARG A 254 -6.54 -1.79 -1.97
N ILE A 255 -5.73 -0.85 -1.51
CA ILE A 255 -6.08 0.57 -1.50
C ILE A 255 -5.39 1.20 -2.71
N LEU A 256 -6.18 1.79 -3.60
CA LEU A 256 -5.70 2.38 -4.85
C LEU A 256 -6.14 3.84 -4.94
N LYS A 257 -5.38 4.62 -5.72
CA LYS A 257 -5.74 5.96 -6.16
C LYS A 257 -6.25 5.89 -7.60
N ASP A 258 -7.30 6.63 -7.90
CA ASP A 258 -7.90 6.74 -9.24
C ASP A 258 -7.30 7.88 -10.05
N GLU A 259 -7.76 8.02 -11.29
CA GLU A 259 -7.27 9.00 -12.27
C GLU A 259 -7.44 10.48 -11.86
N GLU A 260 -8.38 10.80 -10.96
CA GLU A 260 -8.57 12.16 -10.43
C GLU A 260 -7.90 12.37 -9.06
N GLY A 261 -7.12 11.40 -8.58
CA GLY A 261 -6.38 11.49 -7.32
C GLY A 261 -7.22 11.13 -6.08
N MET A 262 -8.41 10.58 -6.26
CA MET A 262 -9.27 10.08 -5.20
C MET A 262 -8.95 8.61 -4.90
N PHE A 263 -9.40 8.10 -3.76
CA PHE A 263 -9.00 6.79 -3.25
C PHE A 263 -10.18 5.83 -3.12
N LEU A 264 -9.90 4.55 -3.34
CA LEU A 264 -10.85 3.45 -3.28
C LEU A 264 -10.25 2.24 -2.55
N VAL A 265 -11.11 1.35 -2.08
CA VAL A 265 -10.72 0.03 -1.59
C VAL A 265 -11.26 -1.04 -2.52
N GLU A 266 -10.35 -1.77 -3.15
CA GLU A 266 -10.64 -2.93 -3.97
C GLU A 266 -10.76 -4.16 -3.07
N ALA A 267 -11.89 -4.86 -3.16
CA ALA A 267 -12.17 -6.11 -2.45
C ALA A 267 -11.72 -7.36 -3.24
N GLY A 268 -11.45 -7.21 -4.54
CA GLY A 268 -10.93 -8.26 -5.40
C GLY A 268 -10.92 -7.88 -6.88
N LEU A 269 -10.20 -8.67 -7.67
CA LEU A 269 -10.08 -8.55 -9.12
C LEU A 269 -10.41 -9.90 -9.76
N PHE A 270 -11.28 -9.91 -10.77
CA PHE A 270 -11.90 -11.12 -11.32
C PHE A 270 -11.76 -11.19 -12.84
N HIS A 271 -11.73 -12.40 -13.41
CA HIS A 271 -11.63 -12.57 -14.86
C HIS A 271 -12.94 -12.31 -15.58
N THR A 272 -14.06 -12.55 -14.91
CA THR A 272 -15.38 -12.36 -15.48
C THR A 272 -16.26 -11.49 -14.58
N ARG A 273 -17.20 -10.79 -15.21
CA ARG A 273 -18.21 -10.01 -14.49
C ARG A 273 -19.03 -10.88 -13.53
N ALA A 274 -19.37 -12.11 -13.94
CA ALA A 274 -20.15 -13.04 -13.13
C ALA A 274 -19.44 -13.45 -11.84
N GLU A 275 -18.11 -13.62 -11.86
CA GLU A 275 -17.32 -13.87 -10.65
C GLU A 275 -17.33 -12.67 -9.70
N ALA A 276 -17.21 -11.46 -10.24
CA ALA A 276 -17.29 -10.23 -9.46
C ALA A 276 -18.69 -10.03 -8.84
N GLU A 277 -19.76 -10.31 -9.60
CA GLU A 277 -21.15 -10.27 -9.13
C GLU A 277 -21.42 -11.29 -8.03
N LYS A 278 -20.87 -12.51 -8.16
CA LYS A 278 -20.92 -13.51 -7.08
C LYS A 278 -20.20 -13.03 -5.83
N SER A 279 -18.99 -12.47 -5.98
CA SER A 279 -18.25 -11.91 -4.85
C SER A 279 -18.99 -10.72 -4.19
N LEU A 280 -19.74 -9.93 -4.97
CA LEU A 280 -20.59 -8.86 -4.45
C LEU A 280 -21.78 -9.41 -3.64
N GLN A 281 -22.40 -10.49 -4.10
CA GLN A 281 -23.44 -11.20 -3.34
C GLN A 281 -22.90 -11.72 -2.02
N ASP A 282 -21.70 -12.31 -2.01
CA ASP A 282 -21.04 -12.76 -0.78
C ASP A 282 -20.82 -11.59 0.21
N ILE A 283 -20.46 -10.40 -0.29
CA ILE A 283 -20.33 -9.19 0.54
C ILE A 283 -21.69 -8.77 1.11
N GLU A 284 -22.78 -8.88 0.35
CA GLU A 284 -24.12 -8.59 0.87
C GLU A 284 -24.53 -9.58 1.96
N GLU A 285 -24.39 -10.87 1.72
CA GLU A 285 -24.77 -11.92 2.67
C GLU A 285 -23.98 -11.83 3.97
N GLN A 286 -22.69 -11.55 3.87
CA GLN A 286 -21.81 -11.50 5.03
C GLN A 286 -21.90 -10.15 5.74
N LEU A 287 -21.82 -9.05 5.00
CA LEU A 287 -21.61 -7.72 5.58
C LEU A 287 -22.82 -6.79 5.44
N GLY A 288 -23.75 -7.06 4.52
CA GLY A 288 -24.90 -6.20 4.24
C GLY A 288 -24.51 -4.85 3.65
N MET A 289 -23.47 -4.82 2.81
CA MET A 289 -22.86 -3.58 2.30
C MET A 289 -22.66 -3.58 0.79
N ALA A 290 -23.32 -4.44 0.01
CA ALA A 290 -23.11 -4.47 -1.44
C ALA A 290 -23.35 -3.11 -2.11
N LYS A 291 -24.25 -2.28 -1.55
CA LYS A 291 -24.50 -0.91 -2.04
C LYS A 291 -23.29 0.04 -1.95
N GLN A 292 -22.26 -0.31 -1.18
CA GLN A 292 -21.03 0.47 -1.07
C GLN A 292 -19.97 0.05 -2.09
N PHE A 293 -20.24 -0.99 -2.89
CA PHE A 293 -19.34 -1.54 -3.88
C PHE A 293 -19.90 -1.40 -5.29
N VAL A 294 -18.99 -1.28 -6.25
CA VAL A 294 -19.23 -1.23 -7.69
C VAL A 294 -18.30 -2.23 -8.37
N ILE A 295 -18.70 -2.69 -9.56
CA ILE A 295 -17.87 -3.52 -10.43
C ILE A 295 -17.40 -2.65 -11.59
N GLU A 296 -16.09 -2.47 -11.70
CA GLU A 296 -15.41 -1.72 -12.74
C GLU A 296 -14.67 -2.70 -13.67
N GLU A 297 -14.90 -2.62 -14.97
CA GLU A 297 -14.01 -3.29 -15.93
C GLU A 297 -12.75 -2.44 -16.12
N ARG A 298 -11.57 -3.07 -15.99
CA ARG A 298 -10.26 -2.40 -16.04
C ARG A 298 -9.34 -3.10 -17.02
N ALA A 299 -8.82 -2.35 -17.99
CA ALA A 299 -7.82 -2.83 -18.92
C ALA A 299 -6.44 -2.99 -18.25
N PHE A 300 -5.53 -3.72 -18.89
CA PHE A 300 -4.18 -3.91 -18.38
C PHE A 300 -3.44 -2.57 -18.23
N SER A 301 -2.74 -2.42 -17.11
CA SER A 301 -2.06 -1.19 -16.67
C SER A 301 -2.95 0.05 -16.46
N GLN A 302 -4.24 0.01 -16.80
CA GLN A 302 -5.14 1.13 -16.56
C GLN A 302 -5.25 1.39 -15.06
N VAL A 303 -5.10 2.65 -14.65
CA VAL A 303 -5.45 3.08 -13.30
C VAL A 303 -6.97 3.05 -13.11
N PRO A 304 -7.47 2.94 -11.87
CA PRO A 304 -8.90 2.94 -11.63
C PRO A 304 -9.57 4.23 -12.12
N ALA A 305 -10.75 4.12 -12.72
CA ALA A 305 -11.56 5.29 -13.08
C ALA A 305 -12.18 5.94 -11.84
N THR A 306 -12.48 7.24 -11.92
CA THR A 306 -13.20 7.92 -10.84
C THR A 306 -14.69 7.59 -10.90
N ILE A 307 -15.22 6.99 -9.83
CA ILE A 307 -16.64 6.61 -9.71
C ILE A 307 -17.18 7.20 -8.41
N MET A 308 -18.02 8.22 -8.50
CA MET A 308 -18.64 8.84 -7.34
C MET A 308 -19.91 8.10 -6.92
N ALA A 309 -20.29 8.23 -5.65
CA ALA A 309 -21.62 7.79 -5.20
C ALA A 309 -22.70 8.56 -5.97
N SER A 310 -23.70 7.85 -6.51
CA SER A 310 -24.89 8.50 -7.04
C SER A 310 -25.62 9.22 -5.90
N GLU A 311 -25.83 10.53 -6.03
CA GLU A 311 -26.74 11.27 -5.16
C GLU A 311 -28.14 10.63 -5.29
N ASN A 312 -28.59 9.94 -4.24
CA ASN A 312 -29.97 9.46 -4.10
C ASN A 312 -30.72 10.38 -3.13
#